data_AF-A0A5N4D1A3-F1
#
_entry.id   AF-A0A5N4D1A3-F1
#
_cell.length_a   1.000
_cell.length_b   1.000
_cell.length_c   1.000
_cell.angle_alpha   90.00
_cell.angle_beta   90.00
_cell.angle_gamma   90.00
#
_symmetry.space_group_name_H-M   'P 1'
#
loop_
_entity.id
_entity.type
_entity.pdbx_description
1 polymer ?
#
loop_
_entity_poly.entity_id
_entity_poly.type
_entity_poly.pdbx_seq_one_letter_code
_entity_poly.pdbx_strand_id
1 'polypeptide(L)'
;MPTSLFCAHLFQVVIPVLANEKNHLNWPHVVCQDVRRHAHSLQCDLLVILEQAKGKTLLPLPVDSEKVEFVDSESETILESTDKSVIYAIESAVIQWSRQVQVVLKRESSQPLQQGENPTPEVELEFWKNRSEDLEYIYNQLRTIKVKGIAGLLDKLQSSYFPAFQAMFRDVVAALTEAQDIHAHLVPLQRHLETLESLEFPEVKPRLQPLLHVVCLIWATCESYRCPGRLTVLLQEICNLLVQQASRYLSPEDLLRSEVEESQRKLQVVVDTLKFFKQVFQDRRENLQSYFKENQEVREWDFQSSLVFMRLDGFLGRLHMVQVSVLTHIRALALRRSEKSRDPDRIRKGLRQHGGQPSTDWKNT
;
A
#
# COMPACT_ATOMS: atom_id res chain seq x y z
N MET A 1 -16.09 -13.95 3.44
CA MET A 1 -17.32 -14.71 3.12
C MET A 1 -17.95 -15.42 4.32
N PRO A 2 -17.23 -16.12 5.23
CA PRO A 2 -17.86 -16.74 6.41
C PRO A 2 -18.33 -15.71 7.45
N THR A 3 -17.56 -14.64 7.64
CA THR A 3 -17.82 -13.57 8.62
C THR A 3 -19.04 -12.73 8.28
N SER A 4 -19.29 -12.44 6.99
CA SER A 4 -20.46 -11.69 6.54
C SER A 4 -21.77 -12.47 6.73
N LEU A 5 -21.75 -13.79 6.49
CA LEU A 5 -22.91 -14.66 6.71
C LEU A 5 -23.23 -14.80 8.21
N PHE A 6 -22.19 -14.93 9.04
CA PHE A 6 -22.32 -14.98 10.49
C PHE A 6 -22.86 -13.68 11.07
N CYS A 7 -22.33 -12.52 10.65
CA CYS A 7 -22.84 -11.21 11.06
C CYS A 7 -24.31 -11.03 10.62
N ALA A 8 -24.66 -11.44 9.40
CA ALA A 8 -26.04 -11.39 8.92
C ALA A 8 -27.00 -12.23 9.77
N HIS A 9 -26.60 -13.44 10.19
CA HIS A 9 -27.42 -14.28 11.06
C HIS A 9 -27.62 -13.68 12.46
N LEU A 10 -26.55 -13.13 13.05
CA LEU A 10 -26.64 -12.43 14.34
C LEU A 10 -27.56 -11.20 14.25
N PHE A 11 -27.48 -10.44 13.17
CA PHE A 11 -28.32 -9.26 12.93
C PHE A 11 -29.78 -9.57 12.68
N GLN A 12 -30.07 -10.57 11.85
CA GLN A 12 -31.42 -10.84 11.38
C GLN A 12 -32.23 -11.72 12.33
N VAL A 13 -31.55 -12.55 13.13
CA VAL A 13 -32.21 -13.55 13.97
C VAL A 13 -31.91 -13.33 15.45
N VAL A 14 -30.64 -13.32 15.84
CA VAL A 14 -30.27 -13.36 17.27
C VAL A 14 -30.59 -12.05 18.00
N ILE A 15 -30.17 -10.90 17.44
CA ILE A 15 -30.40 -9.59 18.05
C ILE A 15 -31.91 -9.27 18.17
N PRO A 16 -32.75 -9.45 17.13
CA PRO A 16 -34.20 -9.23 17.24
C PRO A 16 -34.86 -10.15 18.27
N VAL A 17 -34.41 -11.39 18.41
CA VAL A 17 -34.95 -12.33 19.42
C VAL A 17 -34.60 -11.88 20.83
N LEU A 18 -33.36 -11.43 21.06
CA LEU A 18 -32.88 -10.93 22.36
C LEU A 18 -33.37 -9.52 22.71
N ALA A 19 -33.71 -8.69 21.72
CA ALA A 19 -34.19 -7.33 21.95
C ALA A 19 -35.72 -7.25 22.11
N ASN A 20 -36.47 -8.26 21.64
CA ASN A 20 -37.94 -8.24 21.63
C ASN A 20 -38.52 -8.39 23.05
N GLU A 21 -39.23 -7.35 23.50
CA GLU A 21 -39.85 -7.30 24.82
C GLU A 21 -40.83 -8.46 25.08
N LYS A 22 -41.50 -8.94 24.02
CA LYS A 22 -42.49 -10.03 24.11
C LYS A 22 -41.86 -11.36 24.50
N ASN A 23 -40.56 -11.52 24.28
CA ASN A 23 -39.84 -12.75 24.65
C ASN A 23 -39.42 -12.75 26.12
N HIS A 24 -39.54 -11.62 26.83
CA HIS A 24 -39.03 -11.42 28.19
C HIS A 24 -40.14 -11.28 29.24
N LEU A 25 -41.39 -11.64 28.91
CA LEU A 25 -42.57 -11.42 29.77
C LEU A 25 -42.45 -12.02 31.18
N ASN A 26 -41.68 -13.11 31.33
CA ASN A 26 -41.48 -13.81 32.60
C ASN A 26 -40.14 -13.48 33.27
N TRP A 27 -39.36 -12.55 32.71
CA TRP A 27 -38.03 -12.23 33.23
C TRP A 27 -38.09 -11.09 34.25
N PRO A 28 -37.26 -11.12 35.30
CA PRO A 28 -37.07 -9.97 36.16
C PRO A 28 -36.66 -8.75 35.33
N HIS A 29 -37.20 -7.57 35.67
CA HIS A 29 -36.99 -6.35 34.88
C HIS A 29 -35.49 -6.03 34.68
N VAL A 30 -34.68 -6.26 35.71
CA VAL A 30 -33.22 -6.06 35.67
C VAL A 30 -32.54 -6.96 34.63
N VAL A 31 -32.95 -8.22 34.51
CA VAL A 31 -32.40 -9.17 33.53
C VAL A 31 -32.83 -8.78 32.12
N CYS A 32 -34.09 -8.37 31.94
CA CYS A 32 -34.59 -7.89 30.66
C CYS A 32 -33.81 -6.64 30.18
N GLN A 33 -33.56 -5.69 31.09
CA GLN A 33 -32.77 -4.49 30.76
C GLN A 33 -31.31 -4.83 30.45
N ASP A 34 -30.71 -5.75 31.20
CA ASP A 34 -29.32 -6.17 30.99
C ASP A 34 -29.13 -6.90 29.66
N VAL A 35 -29.99 -7.87 29.32
CA VAL A 35 -29.94 -8.59 28.04
C VAL A 35 -30.14 -7.66 26.86
N ARG A 36 -31.03 -6.66 26.96
CA ARG A 36 -31.19 -5.66 25.91
C ARG A 36 -29.95 -4.79 25.71
N ARG A 37 -29.30 -4.37 26.81
CA ARG A 37 -28.03 -3.62 26.73
C ARG A 37 -26.95 -4.43 26.03
N HIS A 38 -26.79 -5.70 26.40
CA HIS A 38 -25.82 -6.60 25.77
C HIS A 38 -26.16 -6.88 24.29
N ALA A 39 -27.44 -7.06 23.95
CA ALA A 39 -27.89 -7.24 22.56
C ALA A 39 -27.59 -6.00 21.70
N HIS A 40 -27.85 -4.80 22.23
CA HIS A 40 -27.52 -3.54 21.55
C HIS A 40 -25.99 -3.33 21.44
N SER A 41 -25.22 -3.67 22.47
CA SER A 41 -23.75 -3.63 22.41
C SER A 41 -23.24 -4.54 21.30
N LEU A 42 -23.71 -5.79 21.26
CA LEU A 42 -23.35 -6.75 20.22
C LEU A 42 -23.74 -6.24 18.83
N GLN A 43 -24.91 -5.62 18.70
CA GLN A 43 -25.34 -4.98 17.45
C GLN A 43 -24.34 -3.91 16.99
N CYS A 44 -23.94 -3.01 17.91
CA CYS A 44 -22.97 -1.96 17.60
C CYS A 44 -21.62 -2.55 17.20
N ASP A 45 -21.11 -3.53 17.94
CA ASP A 45 -19.84 -4.19 17.65
C ASP A 45 -19.85 -4.86 16.27
N LEU A 46 -20.95 -5.53 15.92
CA LEU A 46 -21.09 -6.14 14.60
C LEU A 46 -21.20 -5.09 13.48
N LEU A 47 -21.88 -3.95 13.69
CA LEU A 47 -21.88 -2.85 12.72
C LEU A 47 -20.45 -2.33 12.49
N VAL A 48 -19.70 -2.12 13.57
CA VAL A 48 -18.31 -1.66 13.50
C VAL A 48 -17.47 -2.65 12.69
N ILE A 49 -17.57 -3.95 12.97
CA ILE A 49 -16.83 -4.99 12.23
C ILE A 49 -17.23 -5.01 10.75
N LEU A 50 -18.53 -4.90 10.45
CA LEU A 50 -19.03 -4.94 9.07
C LEU A 50 -18.57 -3.73 8.26
N GLU A 51 -18.61 -2.53 8.83
CA GLU A 51 -18.10 -1.33 8.17
C GLU A 51 -16.57 -1.37 8.04
N GLN A 52 -15.86 -1.85 9.07
CA GLN A 52 -14.41 -1.99 9.03
C GLN A 52 -13.95 -2.99 7.96
N ALA A 53 -14.71 -4.06 7.74
CA ALA A 53 -14.47 -5.00 6.65
C ALA A 53 -14.63 -4.38 5.25
N LYS A 54 -15.37 -3.26 5.13
CA LYS A 54 -15.48 -2.44 3.91
C LYS A 54 -14.45 -1.31 3.87
N GLY A 55 -13.52 -1.24 4.83
CA GLY A 55 -12.53 -0.17 4.95
C GLY A 55 -13.06 1.11 5.60
N LYS A 56 -14.24 1.09 6.24
CA LYS A 56 -14.87 2.25 6.87
C LYS A 56 -14.95 2.13 8.39
N THR A 57 -14.67 3.20 9.09
CA THR A 57 -14.70 3.25 10.55
C THR A 57 -16.01 3.86 11.02
N LEU A 58 -16.85 3.06 11.67
CA LEU A 58 -18.13 3.50 12.22
C LEU A 58 -17.98 3.95 13.68
N LEU A 59 -18.55 5.11 14.01
CA LEU A 59 -18.68 5.61 15.37
C LEU A 59 -20.10 5.30 15.87
N PRO A 60 -20.30 4.22 16.66
CA PRO A 60 -21.63 3.82 17.10
C PRO A 60 -22.22 4.86 18.06
N LEU A 61 -23.49 5.21 17.86
CA LEU A 61 -24.19 6.11 18.77
C LEU A 61 -24.49 5.39 20.10
N PRO A 62 -24.44 6.12 21.24
CA PRO A 62 -24.77 5.54 22.53
C PRO A 62 -26.23 5.05 22.56
N VAL A 63 -26.45 3.96 23.30
CA VAL A 63 -27.77 3.40 23.59
C VAL A 63 -28.64 4.50 24.19
N ASP A 64 -29.91 4.58 23.79
CA ASP A 64 -30.87 5.61 24.22
C ASP A 64 -30.62 7.05 23.69
N SER A 65 -29.66 7.27 22.78
CA SER A 65 -29.52 8.57 22.09
C SER A 65 -30.73 8.99 21.25
N GLU A 66 -31.64 8.05 20.95
CA GLU A 66 -32.92 8.32 20.27
C GLU A 66 -33.95 9.01 21.17
N LYS A 67 -33.82 8.89 22.51
CA LYS A 67 -34.69 9.56 23.48
C LYS A 67 -34.29 11.00 23.74
N VAL A 68 -33.10 11.40 23.29
CA VAL A 68 -32.61 12.76 23.43
C VAL A 68 -33.10 13.53 22.21
N GLU A 69 -34.28 14.14 22.34
CA GLU A 69 -34.73 15.15 21.38
C GLU A 69 -33.78 16.35 21.47
N PHE A 70 -32.77 16.39 20.61
CA PHE A 70 -31.90 17.55 20.44
C PHE A 70 -32.67 18.63 19.68
N VAL A 71 -33.61 19.27 20.36
CA VAL A 71 -34.31 20.45 19.85
C VAL A 71 -33.39 21.64 20.00
N ASP A 72 -33.17 22.33 18.89
CA ASP A 72 -32.40 23.56 18.77
C ASP A 72 -33.15 24.69 19.49
N SER A 73 -33.08 24.76 20.83
CA SER A 73 -33.66 25.86 21.62
C SER A 73 -33.17 25.86 23.08
N GLU A 74 -32.68 27.03 23.47
CA GLU A 74 -32.52 27.73 24.77
C GLU A 74 -33.28 27.26 26.04
N SER A 75 -33.72 26.01 26.18
CA SER A 75 -34.43 25.57 27.39
C SER A 75 -33.46 24.97 28.43
N GLU A 76 -33.27 25.70 29.53
CA GLU A 76 -32.57 25.25 30.75
C GLU A 76 -33.21 24.01 31.39
N THR A 77 -34.46 23.69 31.02
CA THR A 77 -35.26 22.59 31.56
C THR A 77 -34.77 21.18 31.19
N ILE A 78 -33.90 21.03 30.18
CA ILE A 78 -33.36 19.70 29.78
C ILE A 78 -32.32 19.19 30.78
N LEU A 79 -31.62 20.08 31.48
CA LEU A 79 -30.52 19.74 32.40
C LEU A 79 -31.01 19.03 33.68
N GLU A 80 -32.20 19.36 34.17
CA GLU A 80 -32.77 18.76 35.39
C GLU A 80 -33.40 17.38 35.16
N SER A 81 -33.78 17.04 33.92
CA SER A 81 -34.43 15.78 33.58
C SER A 81 -33.52 14.78 32.85
N THR A 82 -32.29 15.14 32.54
CA THR A 82 -31.36 14.23 31.83
C THR A 82 -30.86 13.18 32.82
N ASP A 83 -31.30 11.93 32.62
CA ASP A 83 -30.90 10.80 33.44
C ASP A 83 -29.37 10.65 33.43
N LYS A 84 -28.76 10.51 34.61
CA LYS A 84 -27.31 10.29 34.78
C LYS A 84 -26.82 9.09 33.95
N SER A 85 -27.71 8.12 33.69
CA SER A 85 -27.43 6.98 32.83
C SER A 85 -27.10 7.38 31.38
N VAL A 86 -27.78 8.40 30.84
CA VAL A 86 -27.57 8.93 29.48
C VAL A 86 -26.23 9.67 29.38
N ILE A 87 -25.90 10.46 30.40
CA ILE A 87 -24.62 11.18 30.47
C ILE A 87 -23.47 10.18 30.48
N TYR A 88 -23.53 9.14 31.33
CA TYR A 88 -22.51 8.09 31.38
C TYR A 88 -22.38 7.33 30.05
N ALA A 89 -23.49 7.06 29.37
CA ALA A 89 -23.47 6.41 28.05
C ALA A 89 -22.79 7.28 27.00
N ILE A 90 -23.05 8.59 27.01
CA ILE A 90 -22.41 9.57 26.13
C ILE A 90 -20.90 9.65 26.41
N GLU A 91 -20.49 9.78 27.67
CA GLU A 91 -19.07 9.85 28.04
C GLU A 91 -18.34 8.57 27.61
N SER A 92 -18.97 7.41 27.82
CA SER A 92 -18.47 6.11 27.38
C SER A 92 -18.32 6.04 25.86
N ALA A 93 -19.30 6.57 25.10
CA ALA A 93 -19.23 6.65 23.64
C ALA A 93 -18.08 7.54 23.17
N VAL A 94 -17.88 8.72 23.78
CA VAL A 94 -16.75 9.61 23.45
C VAL A 94 -15.39 8.92 23.69
N ILE A 95 -15.24 8.17 24.78
CA ILE A 95 -14.02 7.39 25.05
C ILE A 95 -13.81 6.35 23.95
N GLN A 96 -14.85 5.62 23.57
CA GLN A 96 -14.77 4.59 22.54
C GLN A 96 -14.46 5.19 21.17
N TRP A 97 -15.13 6.28 20.78
CA TRP A 97 -14.84 7.00 19.54
C TRP A 97 -13.41 7.49 19.49
N SER A 98 -12.92 8.08 20.59
CA SER A 98 -11.54 8.55 20.68
C SER A 98 -10.56 7.41 20.46
N ARG A 99 -10.78 6.24 21.06
CA ARG A 99 -9.93 5.06 20.84
C ARG A 99 -9.95 4.59 19.39
N GLN A 100 -11.14 4.50 18.78
CA GLN A 100 -11.28 4.07 17.37
C GLN A 100 -10.61 5.04 16.41
N VAL A 101 -10.84 6.34 16.56
CA VAL A 101 -10.21 7.38 15.74
C VAL A 101 -8.69 7.33 15.90
N GLN A 102 -8.17 7.18 17.11
CA GLN A 102 -6.73 7.06 17.33
C GLN A 102 -6.11 5.84 16.64
N VAL A 103 -6.83 4.72 16.51
CA VAL A 103 -6.37 3.56 15.73
C VAL A 103 -6.26 3.93 14.24
N VAL A 104 -7.24 4.63 13.68
CA VAL A 104 -7.21 5.09 12.28
C VAL A 104 -6.07 6.07 12.04
N LEU A 105 -5.90 7.05 12.94
CA LEU A 105 -4.88 8.07 12.83
C LEU A 105 -3.46 7.49 12.86
N LYS A 106 -3.21 6.44 13.66
CA LYS A 106 -1.92 5.74 13.79
C LYS A 106 -1.56 4.81 12.64
N ARG A 107 -2.45 4.57 11.67
CA ARG A 107 -2.11 3.76 10.49
C ARG A 107 -1.06 4.48 9.65
N GLU A 108 -0.06 3.74 9.20
CA GLU A 108 1.04 4.24 8.37
C GLU A 108 1.14 3.42 7.08
N SER A 109 1.48 4.07 5.98
CA SER A 109 1.67 3.40 4.69
C SER A 109 2.90 2.50 4.65
N SER A 110 3.90 2.75 5.51
CA SER A 110 5.11 1.93 5.64
C SER A 110 4.89 0.55 6.25
N GLN A 111 3.71 0.26 6.82
CA GLN A 111 3.47 -0.98 7.56
C GLN A 111 3.78 -2.25 6.76
N PRO A 112 3.36 -2.42 5.49
CA PRO A 112 3.68 -3.62 4.71
C PRO A 112 5.19 -3.79 4.50
N LEU A 113 5.93 -2.69 4.24
CA LEU A 113 7.39 -2.72 4.14
C LEU A 113 8.05 -3.11 5.46
N GLN A 114 7.58 -2.58 6.59
CA GLN A 114 8.09 -2.93 7.92
C GLN A 114 7.85 -4.41 8.29
N GLN A 115 6.78 -5.01 7.73
CA GLN A 115 6.48 -6.43 7.87
C GLN A 115 7.31 -7.33 6.95
N GLY A 116 8.20 -6.76 6.14
CA GLY A 116 9.08 -7.49 5.22
C GLY A 116 8.39 -7.89 3.92
N GLU A 117 7.23 -7.33 3.62
CA GLU A 117 6.58 -7.51 2.33
C GLU A 117 7.27 -6.69 1.24
N ASN A 118 6.89 -6.93 -0.02
CA ASN A 118 7.44 -6.21 -1.17
C ASN A 118 6.32 -5.48 -1.94
N PRO A 119 5.62 -4.51 -1.30
CA PRO A 119 4.54 -3.76 -1.94
C PRO A 119 5.05 -3.00 -3.17
N THR A 120 4.14 -2.81 -4.13
CA THR A 120 4.29 -1.92 -5.28
C THR A 120 3.68 -0.55 -4.97
N PRO A 121 3.97 0.49 -5.77
CA PRO A 121 3.52 1.87 -5.50
C PRO A 121 2.00 2.04 -5.43
N GLU A 122 1.25 1.10 -6.00
CA GLU A 122 -0.20 1.04 -5.89
C GLU A 122 -0.67 1.00 -4.42
N VAL A 123 0.11 0.36 -3.54
CA VAL A 123 -0.22 0.25 -2.11
C VAL A 123 -0.18 1.61 -1.42
N GLU A 124 0.83 2.44 -1.66
CA GLU A 124 0.88 3.82 -1.16
C GLU A 124 -0.29 4.66 -1.72
N LEU A 125 -0.59 4.54 -3.02
CA LEU A 125 -1.70 5.28 -3.65
C LEU A 125 -3.05 4.90 -3.05
N GLU A 126 -3.30 3.60 -2.91
CA GLU A 126 -4.53 3.05 -2.35
C GLU A 126 -4.65 3.40 -0.86
N PHE A 127 -3.55 3.35 -0.11
CA PHE A 127 -3.53 3.76 1.30
C PHE A 127 -4.04 5.19 1.48
N TRP A 128 -3.51 6.16 0.72
CA TRP A 128 -3.90 7.56 0.87
C TRP A 128 -5.32 7.82 0.38
N LYS A 129 -5.75 7.14 -0.68
CA LYS A 129 -7.14 7.16 -1.14
C LYS A 129 -8.07 6.64 -0.05
N ASN A 130 -7.86 5.42 0.43
CA ASN A 130 -8.71 4.78 1.44
C ASN A 130 -8.70 5.55 2.77
N ARG A 131 -7.54 6.11 3.17
CA ARG A 131 -7.44 6.98 4.35
C ARG A 131 -8.28 8.24 4.20
N SER A 132 -8.28 8.87 3.03
CA SER A 132 -9.10 10.06 2.77
C SER A 132 -10.60 9.75 2.84
N GLU A 133 -11.04 8.63 2.23
CA GLU A 133 -12.44 8.19 2.22
C GLU A 133 -12.93 7.79 3.63
N ASP A 134 -12.10 7.08 4.41
CA ASP A 134 -12.42 6.67 5.79
C ASP A 134 -12.51 7.89 6.73
N LEU A 135 -11.54 8.81 6.66
CA LEU A 135 -11.57 10.03 7.45
C LEU A 135 -12.74 10.95 7.08
N GLU A 136 -13.11 11.02 5.80
CA GLU A 136 -14.29 11.76 5.36
C GLU A 136 -15.57 11.12 5.92
N TYR A 137 -15.64 9.80 5.92
CA TYR A 137 -16.75 9.06 6.52
C TYR A 137 -16.86 9.31 8.04
N ILE A 138 -15.74 9.32 8.77
CA ILE A 138 -15.70 9.67 10.21
C ILE A 138 -16.14 11.12 10.42
N TYR A 139 -15.61 12.06 9.64
CA TYR A 139 -15.95 13.47 9.71
C TYR A 139 -17.46 13.72 9.52
N ASN A 140 -18.05 13.05 8.52
CA ASN A 140 -19.49 13.15 8.25
C ASN A 140 -20.34 12.61 9.41
N GLN A 141 -19.92 11.52 10.05
CA GLN A 141 -20.58 10.99 11.25
C GLN A 141 -20.53 11.99 12.42
N LEU A 142 -19.36 12.59 12.66
CA LEU A 142 -19.17 13.58 13.74
C LEU A 142 -19.96 14.88 13.52
N ARG A 143 -20.34 15.18 12.27
CA ARG A 143 -21.16 16.35 11.91
C ARG A 143 -22.66 16.13 11.96
N THR A 144 -23.11 14.90 12.18
CA THR A 144 -24.55 14.60 12.30
C THR A 144 -25.17 15.42 13.43
N ILE A 145 -26.46 15.79 13.26
CA ILE A 145 -27.19 16.60 14.25
C ILE A 145 -27.16 15.94 15.63
N LYS A 146 -27.28 14.60 15.68
CA LYS A 146 -27.20 13.81 16.93
C LYS A 146 -25.85 13.99 17.64
N VAL A 147 -24.73 13.91 16.93
CA VAL A 147 -23.39 14.06 17.53
C VAL A 147 -23.11 15.51 17.94
N LYS A 148 -23.60 16.48 17.17
CA LYS A 148 -23.55 17.90 17.58
C LYS A 148 -24.35 18.15 18.85
N GLY A 149 -25.52 17.54 18.97
CA GLY A 149 -26.33 17.57 20.18
C GLY A 149 -25.59 17.00 21.39
N ILE A 150 -24.91 15.86 21.22
CA ILE A 150 -24.05 15.24 22.24
C ILE A 150 -22.94 16.20 22.68
N ALA A 151 -22.26 16.85 21.72
CA ALA A 151 -21.21 17.81 22.02
C ALA A 151 -21.75 19.03 22.80
N GLY A 152 -22.92 19.55 22.42
CA GLY A 152 -23.57 20.66 23.13
C GLY A 152 -24.03 20.28 24.54
N LEU A 153 -24.48 19.05 24.76
CA LEU A 153 -24.81 18.55 26.10
C LEU A 153 -23.56 18.47 26.99
N LEU A 154 -22.46 17.92 26.47
CA LEU A 154 -21.19 17.80 27.19
C LEU A 154 -20.62 19.17 27.60
N ASP A 155 -20.77 20.18 26.73
CA ASP A 155 -20.36 21.56 27.00
C ASP A 155 -21.22 22.22 28.10
N LYS A 156 -22.55 22.11 27.99
CA LYS A 156 -23.48 22.63 29.00
C LYS A 156 -23.27 21.99 30.38
N LEU A 157 -22.96 20.70 30.41
CA LEU A 157 -22.68 19.96 31.64
C LEU A 157 -21.25 20.14 32.16
N GLN A 158 -20.38 20.85 31.43
CA GLN A 158 -18.95 20.99 31.75
C GLN A 158 -18.28 19.63 32.00
N SER A 159 -18.61 18.63 31.18
CA SER A 159 -18.05 17.28 31.31
C SER A 159 -16.55 17.28 31.04
N SER A 160 -15.80 16.52 31.83
CA SER A 160 -14.36 16.32 31.66
C SER A 160 -13.98 15.65 30.33
N TYR A 161 -14.94 15.05 29.63
CA TYR A 161 -14.75 14.41 28.33
C TYR A 161 -14.98 15.34 27.14
N PHE A 162 -15.54 16.54 27.34
CA PHE A 162 -15.74 17.52 26.27
C PHE A 162 -14.42 17.94 25.59
N PRO A 163 -13.33 18.25 26.33
CA PRO A 163 -12.03 18.55 25.71
C PRO A 163 -11.49 17.39 24.86
N ALA A 164 -11.72 16.14 25.29
CA ALA A 164 -11.29 14.96 24.54
C ALA A 164 -12.07 14.82 23.21
N PHE A 165 -13.38 15.06 23.23
CA PHE A 165 -14.19 15.11 22.01
C PHE A 165 -13.70 16.20 21.05
N GLN A 166 -13.44 17.41 21.55
CA GLN A 166 -12.93 18.51 20.73
C GLN A 166 -11.56 18.18 20.12
N ALA A 167 -10.65 17.58 20.90
CA ALA A 167 -9.35 17.14 20.41
C ALA A 167 -9.50 16.11 19.29
N MET A 168 -10.30 15.07 19.52
CA MET A 168 -10.60 14.05 18.50
C MET A 168 -11.16 14.68 17.21
N PHE A 169 -12.11 15.60 17.31
CA PHE A 169 -12.67 16.27 16.13
C PHE A 169 -11.63 17.09 15.37
N ARG A 170 -10.78 17.85 16.08
CA ARG A 170 -9.68 18.62 15.46
C ARG A 170 -8.68 17.70 14.76
N ASP A 171 -8.30 16.60 15.40
CA ASP A 171 -7.36 15.63 14.83
C ASP A 171 -7.91 15.00 13.56
N VAL A 172 -9.21 14.65 13.54
CA VAL A 172 -9.89 14.13 12.33
C VAL A 172 -9.88 15.16 11.20
N VAL A 173 -10.20 16.43 11.49
CA VAL A 173 -10.21 17.49 10.47
C VAL A 173 -8.81 17.72 9.90
N ALA A 174 -7.79 17.77 10.76
CA ALA A 174 -6.41 17.94 10.33
C ALA A 174 -5.94 16.77 9.46
N ALA A 175 -6.17 15.53 9.91
CA ALA A 175 -5.79 14.33 9.17
C ALA A 175 -6.57 14.16 7.86
N LEU A 176 -7.86 14.56 7.82
CA LEU A 176 -8.65 14.53 6.59
C LEU A 176 -8.10 15.49 5.55
N THR A 177 -7.80 16.73 5.98
CA THR A 177 -7.21 17.75 5.10
C THR A 177 -5.87 17.29 4.55
N GLU A 178 -5.03 16.71 5.41
CA GLU A 178 -3.75 16.12 5.02
C GLU A 178 -3.92 14.98 3.99
N ALA A 179 -4.82 14.03 4.27
CA ALA A 179 -5.04 12.87 3.41
C ALA A 179 -5.62 13.26 2.04
N GLN A 180 -6.53 14.23 1.99
CA GLN A 180 -7.09 14.76 0.74
C GLN A 180 -6.04 15.49 -0.09
N ASP A 181 -5.21 16.32 0.54
CA ASP A 181 -4.12 17.03 -0.16
C ASP A 181 -3.13 16.04 -0.77
N ILE A 182 -2.69 15.04 0.02
CA ILE A 182 -1.76 14.01 -0.45
C ILE A 182 -2.39 13.19 -1.58
N HIS A 183 -3.63 12.70 -1.40
CA HIS A 183 -4.31 11.90 -2.43
C HIS A 183 -4.40 12.67 -3.75
N ALA A 184 -4.85 13.93 -3.72
CA ALA A 184 -4.97 14.77 -4.92
C ALA A 184 -3.63 14.93 -5.66
N HIS A 185 -2.52 15.07 -4.93
CA HIS A 185 -1.18 15.18 -5.50
C HIS A 185 -0.61 13.86 -6.00
N LEU A 186 -1.03 12.73 -5.42
CA LEU A 186 -0.58 11.40 -5.85
C LEU A 186 -1.33 10.87 -7.08
N VAL A 187 -2.55 11.34 -7.37
CA VAL A 187 -3.36 10.91 -8.54
C VAL A 187 -2.60 11.01 -9.88
N PRO A 188 -1.85 12.08 -10.22
CA PRO A 188 -1.05 12.12 -11.44
C PRO A 188 -0.03 10.99 -11.56
N LEU A 189 0.54 10.53 -10.45
CA LEU A 189 1.53 9.44 -10.43
C LEU A 189 0.90 8.11 -10.86
N GLN A 190 -0.37 7.90 -10.55
CA GLN A 190 -1.11 6.67 -10.90
C GLN A 190 -1.01 6.37 -12.39
N ARG A 191 -1.26 7.35 -13.26
CA ARG A 191 -1.17 7.15 -14.73
C ARG A 191 0.22 6.75 -15.19
N HIS A 192 1.26 7.30 -14.57
CA HIS A 192 2.64 6.95 -14.90
C HIS A 192 2.97 5.52 -14.46
N LEU A 193 2.47 5.10 -13.30
CA LEU A 193 2.64 3.74 -12.79
C LEU A 193 1.87 2.72 -13.64
N GLU A 194 0.58 2.95 -13.90
CA GLU A 194 -0.24 2.09 -14.78
C GLU A 194 0.41 1.91 -16.16
N THR A 195 0.91 3.01 -16.75
CA THR A 195 1.65 2.96 -18.00
C THR A 195 2.91 2.10 -17.84
N LEU A 196 3.70 2.31 -16.80
CA LEU A 196 4.92 1.55 -16.53
C LEU A 196 4.64 0.05 -16.40
N GLU A 197 3.57 -0.32 -15.68
CA GLU A 197 3.16 -1.69 -15.42
C GLU A 197 2.70 -2.43 -16.69
N SER A 198 2.03 -1.71 -17.59
CA SER A 198 1.53 -2.26 -18.86
C SER A 198 2.61 -2.50 -19.91
N LEU A 199 3.81 -1.93 -19.74
CA LEU A 199 4.89 -2.01 -20.73
C LEU A 199 5.70 -3.30 -20.59
N GLU A 200 6.21 -3.76 -21.73
CA GLU A 200 7.28 -4.74 -21.75
C GLU A 200 8.56 -4.15 -21.14
N PHE A 201 9.32 -4.97 -20.42
CA PHE A 201 10.46 -4.49 -19.63
C PHE A 201 11.49 -3.66 -20.43
N PRO A 202 11.86 -4.00 -21.69
CA PRO A 202 12.76 -3.18 -22.49
C PRO A 202 12.27 -1.74 -22.73
N GLU A 203 10.97 -1.49 -22.66
CA GLU A 203 10.33 -0.18 -22.89
C GLU A 203 10.16 0.64 -21.61
N VAL A 204 10.46 0.07 -20.44
CA VAL A 204 10.37 0.73 -19.12
C VAL A 204 11.36 1.89 -19.00
N LYS A 205 12.59 1.72 -19.53
CA LYS A 205 13.70 2.68 -19.37
C LYS A 205 13.34 4.14 -19.70
N PRO A 206 12.75 4.49 -20.87
CA PRO A 206 12.39 5.87 -21.19
C PRO A 206 11.30 6.47 -20.29
N ARG A 207 10.52 5.65 -19.57
CA ARG A 207 9.45 6.12 -18.67
C ARG A 207 9.93 6.46 -17.26
N LEU A 208 11.13 6.04 -16.88
CA LEU A 208 11.69 6.27 -15.54
C LEU A 208 11.95 7.75 -15.24
N GLN A 209 12.40 8.52 -16.24
CA GLN A 209 12.67 9.95 -16.07
C GLN A 209 11.38 10.78 -15.89
N PRO A 210 10.32 10.59 -16.72
CA PRO A 210 9.01 11.18 -16.45
C PRO A 210 8.43 10.77 -15.09
N LEU A 211 8.55 9.49 -14.69
CA LEU A 211 8.05 9.00 -13.41
C LEU A 211 8.69 9.76 -12.23
N LEU A 212 10.02 9.81 -12.17
CA LEU A 212 10.73 10.50 -11.09
C LEU A 212 10.53 12.03 -11.14
N HIS A 213 10.31 12.61 -12.33
CA HIS A 213 9.94 14.02 -12.44
C HIS A 213 8.63 14.32 -11.71
N VAL A 214 7.61 13.46 -11.87
CA VAL A 214 6.34 13.60 -11.13
C VAL A 214 6.54 13.43 -9.63
N VAL A 215 7.38 12.49 -9.18
CA VAL A 215 7.73 12.34 -7.76
C VAL A 215 8.37 13.63 -7.20
N CYS A 216 9.29 14.26 -7.93
CA CYS A 216 9.89 15.54 -7.54
C CYS A 216 8.86 16.69 -7.50
N LEU A 217 7.92 16.73 -8.45
CA LEU A 217 6.84 17.73 -8.43
C LEU A 217 5.97 17.56 -7.19
N ILE A 218 5.57 16.33 -6.86
CA ILE A 218 4.78 16.03 -5.66
C ILE A 218 5.52 16.49 -4.40
N TRP A 219 6.82 16.22 -4.30
CA TRP A 219 7.66 16.68 -3.19
C TRP A 219 7.71 18.22 -3.08
N ALA A 220 7.79 18.91 -4.20
CA ALA A 220 7.85 20.36 -4.25
C ALA A 220 6.50 21.02 -3.93
N THR A 221 5.38 20.44 -4.38
CA THR A 221 4.05 21.07 -4.28
C THR A 221 3.23 20.63 -3.06
N CYS A 222 3.35 19.37 -2.61
CA CYS A 222 2.54 18.85 -1.51
C CYS A 222 3.30 18.93 -0.18
N GLU A 223 2.96 19.92 0.64
CA GLU A 223 3.62 20.13 1.93
C GLU A 223 3.33 18.98 2.90
N SER A 224 2.10 18.47 2.88
CA SER A 224 1.67 17.32 3.67
C SER A 224 2.45 16.05 3.31
N TYR A 225 2.83 15.85 2.04
CA TYR A 225 3.62 14.69 1.64
C TYR A 225 5.13 14.85 1.88
N ARG A 226 5.60 16.06 2.16
CA ARG A 226 7.02 16.45 2.25
C ARG A 226 7.71 15.94 3.52
N CYS A 227 7.62 14.64 3.76
CA CYS A 227 8.25 13.89 4.83
C CYS A 227 9.25 12.88 4.23
N PRO A 228 10.54 12.92 4.60
CA PRO A 228 11.56 11.99 4.09
C PRO A 228 11.16 10.51 4.19
N GLY A 229 10.46 10.13 5.27
CA GLY A 229 9.98 8.75 5.48
C GLY A 229 8.97 8.30 4.42
N ARG A 230 7.96 9.13 4.11
CA ARG A 230 6.92 8.82 3.12
C ARG A 230 7.50 8.71 1.71
N LEU A 231 8.38 9.64 1.36
CA LEU A 231 9.07 9.58 0.07
C LEU A 231 9.97 8.33 -0.04
N THR A 232 10.64 7.95 1.03
CA THR A 232 11.46 6.72 1.06
C THR A 232 10.59 5.49 0.79
N VAL A 233 9.41 5.39 1.42
CA VAL A 233 8.43 4.30 1.19
C VAL A 233 8.05 4.21 -0.28
N LEU A 234 7.58 5.31 -0.87
CA LEU A 234 7.17 5.33 -2.28
C LEU A 234 8.31 4.93 -3.23
N LEU A 235 9.53 5.41 -2.97
CA LEU A 235 10.70 5.05 -3.79
C LEU A 235 11.11 3.58 -3.63
N GLN A 236 11.00 3.03 -2.41
CA GLN A 236 11.21 1.59 -2.17
C GLN A 236 10.17 0.75 -2.92
N GLU A 237 8.91 1.19 -2.93
CA GLU A 237 7.84 0.54 -3.69
C GLU A 237 8.08 0.62 -5.20
N ILE A 238 8.57 1.76 -5.73
CA ILE A 238 8.95 1.88 -7.15
C ILE A 238 10.10 0.91 -7.47
N CYS A 239 11.14 0.85 -6.62
CA CYS A 239 12.19 -0.17 -6.74
C CYS A 239 11.60 -1.58 -6.74
N ASN A 240 10.57 -1.83 -5.93
CA ASN A 240 9.96 -3.14 -5.83
C ASN A 240 9.24 -3.55 -7.11
N LEU A 241 8.50 -2.63 -7.71
CA LEU A 241 7.84 -2.81 -8.98
C LEU A 241 8.86 -3.10 -10.10
N LEU A 242 9.96 -2.34 -10.16
CA LEU A 242 11.01 -2.56 -11.16
C LEU A 242 11.67 -3.94 -11.01
N VAL A 243 11.94 -4.37 -9.77
CA VAL A 243 12.47 -5.72 -9.51
C VAL A 243 11.46 -6.80 -9.92
N GLN A 244 10.17 -6.59 -9.67
CA GLN A 244 9.11 -7.51 -10.07
C GLN A 244 9.00 -7.64 -11.59
N GLN A 245 8.96 -6.53 -12.33
CA GLN A 245 8.93 -6.56 -13.80
C GLN A 245 10.21 -7.17 -14.39
N ALA A 246 11.38 -6.81 -13.84
CA ALA A 246 12.66 -7.40 -14.25
C ALA A 246 12.68 -8.92 -14.04
N SER A 247 12.13 -9.39 -12.91
CA SER A 247 12.09 -10.82 -12.58
C SER A 247 11.15 -11.58 -13.50
N ARG A 248 10.00 -10.99 -13.88
CA ARG A 248 9.08 -11.55 -14.88
C ARG A 248 9.76 -11.65 -16.25
N TYR A 249 10.45 -10.60 -16.68
CA TYR A 249 11.16 -10.57 -17.96
C TYR A 249 12.33 -11.57 -18.04
N LEU A 250 13.04 -11.78 -16.93
CA LEU A 250 14.18 -12.71 -16.85
C LEU A 250 13.80 -14.16 -16.56
N SER A 251 12.51 -14.50 -16.50
CA SER A 251 11.96 -15.85 -16.29
C SER A 251 13.01 -16.97 -16.29
N PRO A 252 13.31 -17.60 -15.13
CA PRO A 252 14.45 -18.53 -15.00
C PRO A 252 14.41 -19.68 -16.01
N GLU A 253 13.22 -20.15 -16.35
CA GLU A 253 13.03 -21.20 -17.35
C GLU A 253 13.45 -20.73 -18.74
N ASP A 254 13.04 -19.52 -19.12
CA ASP A 254 13.39 -18.95 -20.42
C ASP A 254 14.88 -18.66 -20.49
N LEU A 255 15.47 -18.13 -19.41
CA LEU A 255 16.88 -17.78 -19.35
C LEU A 255 17.82 -18.98 -19.47
N LEU A 256 17.40 -20.15 -18.97
CA LEU A 256 18.14 -21.42 -19.07
C LEU A 256 17.89 -22.17 -20.39
N ARG A 257 16.73 -22.00 -21.01
CA ARG A 257 16.35 -22.66 -22.27
C ARG A 257 16.79 -21.85 -23.50
N SER A 258 16.86 -20.53 -23.41
CA SER A 258 17.22 -19.65 -24.53
C SER A 258 18.69 -19.76 -24.91
N GLU A 259 19.02 -19.28 -26.11
CA GLU A 259 20.41 -19.16 -26.54
C GLU A 259 21.16 -18.21 -25.62
N VAL A 260 22.43 -18.52 -25.36
CA VAL A 260 23.16 -17.80 -24.32
C VAL A 260 23.35 -16.32 -24.66
N GLU A 261 23.46 -15.99 -25.94
CA GLU A 261 23.52 -14.60 -26.40
C GLU A 261 22.23 -13.84 -26.10
N GLU A 262 21.06 -14.50 -26.24
CA GLU A 262 19.76 -13.91 -25.89
C GLU A 262 19.67 -13.69 -24.37
N SER A 263 20.01 -14.70 -23.57
CA SER A 263 20.03 -14.59 -22.10
C SER A 263 20.94 -13.44 -21.63
N GLN A 264 22.12 -13.30 -22.24
CA GLN A 264 23.06 -12.22 -21.94
C GLN A 264 22.50 -10.85 -22.31
N ARG A 265 21.85 -10.72 -23.47
CA ARG A 265 21.19 -9.47 -23.87
C ARG A 265 20.08 -9.09 -22.90
N LYS A 266 19.21 -10.03 -22.51
CA LYS A 266 18.14 -9.77 -21.53
C LYS A 266 18.70 -9.29 -20.18
N LEU A 267 19.74 -9.97 -19.67
CA LEU A 267 20.41 -9.58 -18.44
C LEU A 267 21.02 -8.17 -18.54
N GLN A 268 21.65 -7.85 -19.68
CA GLN A 268 22.23 -6.53 -19.92
C GLN A 268 21.16 -5.43 -19.92
N VAL A 269 20.03 -5.65 -20.60
CA VAL A 269 18.89 -4.71 -20.61
C VAL A 269 18.37 -4.44 -19.20
N VAL A 270 18.24 -5.47 -18.37
CA VAL A 270 17.81 -5.32 -16.97
C VAL A 270 18.82 -4.51 -16.16
N VAL A 271 20.08 -4.91 -16.17
CA VAL A 271 21.12 -4.22 -15.40
C VAL A 271 21.23 -2.76 -15.82
N ASP A 272 21.18 -2.48 -17.12
CA ASP A 272 21.26 -1.11 -17.65
C ASP A 272 20.04 -0.27 -17.29
N THR A 273 18.84 -0.86 -17.28
CA THR A 273 17.61 -0.15 -16.90
C THR A 273 17.59 0.18 -15.41
N LEU A 274 17.95 -0.76 -14.55
CA LEU A 274 17.98 -0.53 -13.10
C LEU A 274 19.11 0.42 -12.69
N LYS A 275 20.29 0.34 -13.34
CA LYS A 275 21.35 1.33 -13.14
C LYS A 275 20.95 2.72 -13.62
N PHE A 276 20.25 2.80 -14.74
CA PHE A 276 19.71 4.06 -15.24
C PHE A 276 18.71 4.67 -14.25
N PHE A 277 17.82 3.87 -13.64
CA PHE A 277 16.94 4.36 -12.57
C PHE A 277 17.72 5.01 -11.42
N LYS A 278 18.80 4.36 -10.94
CA LYS A 278 19.67 4.93 -9.90
C LYS A 278 20.32 6.25 -10.34
N GLN A 279 20.77 6.34 -11.59
CA GLN A 279 21.36 7.57 -12.14
C GLN A 279 20.34 8.71 -12.19
N VAL A 280 19.13 8.45 -12.70
CA VAL A 280 18.05 9.45 -12.74
C VAL A 280 17.66 9.89 -11.33
N PHE A 281 17.61 8.97 -10.37
CA PHE A 281 17.36 9.31 -8.97
C PHE A 281 18.42 10.28 -8.41
N GLN A 282 19.72 10.02 -8.65
CA GLN A 282 20.77 10.92 -8.16
C GLN A 282 20.72 12.28 -8.86
N ASP A 283 20.53 12.30 -10.19
CA ASP A 283 20.36 13.53 -10.96
C ASP A 283 19.20 14.39 -10.41
N ARG A 284 18.06 13.74 -10.11
CA ARG A 284 16.90 14.42 -9.53
C ARG A 284 17.12 14.92 -8.12
N ARG A 285 17.88 14.18 -7.32
CA ARG A 285 18.26 14.58 -5.97
C ARG A 285 19.18 15.79 -5.97
N GLU A 286 20.18 15.81 -6.84
CA GLU A 286 21.15 16.92 -6.99
C GLU A 286 20.49 18.18 -7.58
N ASN A 287 19.54 18.00 -8.52
CA ASN A 287 18.86 19.10 -9.19
C ASN A 287 17.48 19.44 -8.58
N LEU A 288 17.22 19.01 -7.34
CA LEU A 288 15.90 19.16 -6.71
C LEU A 288 15.47 20.63 -6.56
N GLN A 289 16.44 21.53 -6.37
CA GLN A 289 16.24 22.98 -6.32
C GLN A 289 15.46 23.54 -7.53
N SER A 290 15.57 22.92 -8.71
CA SER A 290 14.88 23.36 -9.93
C SER A 290 13.35 23.23 -9.88
N TYR A 291 12.82 22.44 -8.94
CA TYR A 291 11.39 22.24 -8.75
C TYR A 291 10.76 23.26 -7.82
N PHE A 292 11.57 24.01 -7.07
CA PHE A 292 11.13 25.05 -6.16
C PHE A 292 11.18 26.41 -6.85
N LYS A 293 10.29 27.33 -6.44
CA LYS A 293 10.32 28.72 -6.91
C LYS A 293 11.50 29.45 -6.27
N GLU A 294 12.04 30.47 -6.95
CA GLU A 294 13.24 31.23 -6.51
C GLU A 294 13.15 31.80 -5.07
N ASN A 295 11.93 32.04 -4.56
CA ASN A 295 11.70 32.59 -3.22
C ASN A 295 11.23 31.55 -2.19
N GLN A 296 11.28 30.26 -2.52
CA GLN A 296 10.81 29.19 -1.65
C GLN A 296 12.01 28.44 -1.04
N GLU A 297 11.93 28.12 0.25
CA GLU A 297 12.92 27.29 0.92
C GLU A 297 12.94 25.89 0.27
N VAL A 298 14.09 25.51 -0.28
CA VAL A 298 14.29 24.19 -0.88
C VAL A 298 14.43 23.17 0.23
N ARG A 299 13.50 22.21 0.30
CA ARG A 299 13.65 21.06 1.18
C ARG A 299 14.26 19.91 0.41
N GLU A 300 15.45 19.51 0.84
CA GLU A 300 16.17 18.40 0.24
C GLU A 300 15.61 17.03 0.65
N TRP A 301 15.96 16.00 -0.12
CA TRP A 301 15.72 14.62 0.25
C TRP A 301 16.68 14.22 1.37
N ASP A 302 16.25 14.39 2.62
CA ASP A 302 17.05 14.10 3.81
C ASP A 302 16.93 12.63 4.26
N PHE A 303 17.45 11.71 3.44
CA PHE A 303 17.54 10.29 3.77
C PHE A 303 18.68 9.59 3.01
N GLN A 304 19.21 8.50 3.55
CA GLN A 304 20.29 7.76 2.88
C GLN A 304 19.77 7.00 1.66
N SER A 305 20.44 7.14 0.51
CA SER A 305 20.08 6.40 -0.73
C SER A 305 20.07 4.88 -0.54
N SER A 306 20.88 4.36 0.39
CA SER A 306 20.91 2.93 0.74
C SER A 306 19.54 2.42 1.15
N LEU A 307 18.76 3.19 1.92
CA LEU A 307 17.43 2.80 2.38
C LEU A 307 16.49 2.51 1.21
N VAL A 308 16.53 3.35 0.16
CA VAL A 308 15.71 3.16 -1.05
C VAL A 308 16.15 1.95 -1.87
N PHE A 309 17.46 1.73 -1.98
CA PHE A 309 18.02 0.77 -2.93
C PHE A 309 18.33 -0.60 -2.34
N MET A 310 18.16 -0.85 -1.04
CA MET A 310 18.52 -2.13 -0.39
C MET A 310 18.14 -3.37 -1.21
N ARG A 311 16.87 -3.48 -1.61
CA ARG A 311 16.37 -4.64 -2.38
C ARG A 311 16.83 -4.63 -3.83
N LEU A 312 16.85 -3.45 -4.46
CA LEU A 312 17.32 -3.27 -5.83
C LEU A 312 18.79 -3.67 -5.97
N ASP A 313 19.64 -3.25 -5.04
CA ASP A 313 21.07 -3.53 -5.00
C ASP A 313 21.32 -5.02 -4.71
N GLY A 314 20.55 -5.61 -3.80
CA GLY A 314 20.55 -7.06 -3.60
C GLY A 314 20.18 -7.84 -4.87
N PHE A 315 19.20 -7.36 -5.64
CA PHE A 315 18.81 -7.96 -6.92
C PHE A 315 19.90 -7.80 -7.99
N LEU A 316 20.48 -6.60 -8.14
CA LEU A 316 21.60 -6.35 -9.04
C LEU A 316 22.82 -7.22 -8.71
N GLY A 317 23.13 -7.40 -7.43
CA GLY A 317 24.20 -8.30 -6.98
C GLY A 317 23.98 -9.75 -7.41
N ARG A 318 22.75 -10.26 -7.27
CA ARG A 318 22.38 -11.61 -7.74
C ARG A 318 22.47 -11.71 -9.27
N LEU A 319 22.02 -10.71 -10.01
CA LEU A 319 22.13 -10.69 -11.47
C LEU A 319 23.58 -10.75 -11.94
N HIS A 320 24.48 -10.04 -11.25
CA HIS A 320 25.90 -10.10 -11.56
C HIS A 320 26.48 -11.51 -11.35
N MET A 321 26.10 -12.20 -10.27
CA MET A 321 26.49 -13.60 -10.05
C MET A 321 25.98 -14.52 -11.16
N VAL A 322 24.73 -14.33 -11.62
CA VAL A 322 24.16 -15.10 -12.74
C VAL A 322 24.92 -14.82 -14.03
N GLN A 323 25.21 -13.56 -14.35
CA GLN A 323 26.01 -13.20 -15.52
C GLN A 323 27.38 -13.90 -15.51
N VAL A 324 28.09 -13.89 -14.37
CA VAL A 324 29.40 -14.54 -14.23
C VAL A 324 29.28 -16.07 -14.43
N SER A 325 28.26 -16.70 -13.85
CA SER A 325 28.02 -18.13 -13.99
C SER A 325 27.72 -18.54 -15.43
N VAL A 326 26.84 -17.78 -16.11
CA VAL A 326 26.50 -18.01 -17.52
C VAL A 326 27.74 -17.83 -18.40
N LEU A 327 28.50 -16.75 -18.23
CA LEU A 327 29.74 -16.50 -18.97
C LEU A 327 30.79 -17.60 -18.76
N THR A 328 30.91 -18.12 -17.53
CA THR A 328 31.83 -19.22 -17.22
C THR A 328 31.40 -20.51 -17.92
N HIS A 329 30.10 -20.80 -17.95
CA HIS A 329 29.56 -21.95 -18.67
C HIS A 329 29.82 -21.85 -20.19
N ILE A 330 29.63 -20.68 -20.80
CA ILE A 330 29.97 -20.43 -22.21
C ILE A 330 31.43 -20.72 -22.48
N ARG A 331 32.33 -20.15 -21.66
CA ARG A 331 33.78 -20.34 -21.81
C ARG A 331 34.15 -21.83 -21.74
N ALA A 332 33.55 -22.57 -20.81
CA ALA A 332 33.75 -24.01 -20.70
C ALA A 332 33.24 -24.79 -21.93
N LEU A 333 32.07 -24.43 -22.48
CA LEU A 333 31.53 -25.04 -23.69
C LEU A 333 32.37 -24.71 -24.93
N ALA A 334 32.85 -23.48 -25.06
CA ALA A 334 33.72 -23.05 -26.14
C ALA A 334 35.07 -23.78 -26.10
N LEU A 335 35.67 -23.92 -24.91
CA LEU A 335 36.89 -24.72 -24.70
C LEU A 335 36.67 -26.19 -25.12
N ARG A 336 35.60 -26.83 -24.65
CA ARG A 336 35.25 -28.21 -25.05
C ARG A 336 35.03 -28.37 -26.56
N ARG A 337 34.44 -27.39 -27.23
CA ARG A 337 34.31 -27.40 -28.71
C ARG A 337 35.68 -27.27 -29.39
N SER A 338 36.55 -26.41 -28.88
CA SER A 338 37.91 -26.24 -29.40
C SER A 338 38.80 -27.48 -29.20
N GLU A 339 38.66 -28.17 -28.07
CA GLU A 339 39.35 -29.43 -27.79
C GLU A 339 38.86 -30.55 -28.72
N LYS A 340 37.54 -30.70 -28.90
CA LYS A 340 36.96 -31.64 -29.88
C LYS A 340 37.36 -31.35 -31.33
N SER A 341 37.75 -30.11 -31.65
CA SER A 341 38.26 -29.72 -32.97
C SER A 341 39.75 -29.99 -33.14
N ARG A 342 40.52 -30.10 -32.04
CA ARG A 342 41.96 -30.42 -32.04
C ARG A 342 42.24 -31.91 -31.85
N ASP A 343 41.20 -32.73 -31.72
CA ASP A 343 41.30 -34.17 -31.50
C ASP A 343 41.98 -34.86 -32.70
N PRO A 344 43.20 -35.43 -32.54
CA PRO A 344 44.01 -35.97 -33.64
C PRO A 344 43.35 -37.12 -34.40
N ASP A 345 42.38 -37.83 -33.80
CA ASP A 345 41.64 -38.91 -34.46
C ASP A 345 40.63 -38.42 -35.51
N ARG A 346 40.11 -37.20 -35.36
CA ARG A 346 39.25 -36.54 -36.37
C ARG A 346 40.09 -35.99 -37.53
N ILE A 347 41.26 -35.46 -37.23
CA ILE A 347 42.24 -34.99 -38.23
C ILE A 347 42.75 -36.17 -39.06
N ARG A 348 43.03 -37.33 -38.43
CA ARG A 348 43.39 -38.58 -39.13
C ARG A 348 42.26 -39.14 -40.01
N LYS A 349 40.98 -39.01 -39.61
CA LYS A 349 39.85 -39.43 -40.45
C LYS A 349 39.63 -38.51 -41.66
N GLY A 350 39.86 -37.20 -41.54
CA GLY A 350 39.83 -36.26 -42.68
C GLY A 350 40.96 -36.47 -43.69
N LEU A 351 42.18 -36.75 -43.19
CA LEU A 351 43.33 -37.06 -44.05
C LEU A 351 43.21 -38.40 -44.78
N ARG A 352 42.47 -39.39 -44.23
CA ARG A 352 42.20 -40.66 -44.92
C ARG A 352 41.15 -40.57 -46.03
N GLN A 353 40.27 -39.56 -46.04
CA GLN A 353 39.28 -39.37 -47.12
C GLN A 353 39.84 -38.64 -48.35
N HIS A 354 40.93 -37.87 -48.19
CA HIS A 354 41.59 -37.16 -49.31
C HIS A 354 42.80 -37.90 -49.92
N GLY A 355 43.10 -39.12 -49.45
CA GLY A 355 44.24 -39.93 -49.91
C GLY A 355 43.88 -41.06 -50.89
N GLY A 356 42.84 -40.91 -51.72
CA GLY A 356 42.38 -41.92 -52.69
C GLY A 356 42.90 -41.69 -54.12
N GLN A 357 43.92 -42.48 -54.50
CA GLN A 357 44.35 -42.94 -55.83
C GLN A 357 44.73 -41.92 -56.95
N PRO A 358 45.98 -41.99 -57.50
CA PRO A 358 46.26 -41.52 -58.85
C PRO A 358 45.61 -42.47 -59.88
N SER A 359 44.92 -41.87 -60.84
CA SER A 359 44.27 -42.50 -62.00
C SER A 359 45.26 -43.35 -62.83
N THR A 360 44.97 -44.64 -62.97
CA THR A 360 45.55 -45.50 -64.01
C THR A 360 44.68 -45.44 -65.26
N ASP A 361 45.13 -44.72 -66.27
CA ASP A 361 44.86 -44.89 -67.71
C ASP A 361 46.06 -44.21 -68.38
N TRP A 362 46.87 -44.84 -69.23
CA TRP A 362 46.54 -45.26 -70.59
C TRP A 362 47.34 -46.52 -71.02
N LYS A 363 46.66 -47.46 -71.67
CA LYS A 363 47.22 -48.53 -72.52
C LYS A 363 47.39 -48.03 -73.97
N ASN A 364 48.43 -48.54 -74.63
CA ASN A 364 48.57 -48.88 -76.06
C ASN A 364 47.85 -47.99 -77.10
N THR A 365 48.60 -47.34 -78.00
CA THR A 365 49.02 -47.86 -79.33
C THR A 365 50.05 -46.91 -79.91
#